data_AF-A0A1B9GFU4-F1
#
_entry.id   AF-A0A1B9GFU4-F1
#
_cell.length_a   1.000
_cell.length_b   1.000
_cell.length_c   1.000
_cell.angle_alpha   90.00
_cell.angle_beta   90.00
_cell.angle_gamma   90.00
#
_symmetry.space_group_name_H-M   'P 1'
#
loop_
_entity.id
_entity.type
_entity.pdbx_description
1 polymer ?
#
loop_
_entity_poly.entity_id
_entity_poly.type
_entity_poly.pdbx_seq_one_letter_code
_entity_poly.pdbx_strand_id
1 'polypeptide(L)'
;MSSLLPSTLRAIRHRHPTFTSIHRHTRYTHSTSTAKHTAQPDPIEWLPLPRSVSPRKALMLLSLPIPPKHWPSHLEMASPLLASASAQLKGKGIAVNAIYDGIGTQPTFEKEESYEARVFWPDGHSRVYDKLDSRILSSDSLLSDLEYTSKSLDVMDSEGKGVREILVCTHGSRDCRCSDRGDPLVDALREEIVRRGVEEKVKVREIAHVGGHKYAANIILLPSLDMLSNLTLEHAPSIISHVLSPTPPTQSKLWAHWRGRYGLTEEEQAQVWERINPDNDKTAVRQGTPAGGIEREEVELKFKTFEGELKVVRAKVGSNLLDVGKENDLPSLEGVCGGNLECATCHLYLPSSPSSGSAPISEPTEEEDDMLGYALGYRDGESRLGCQIPVTKELGEWCKNGGVIGLPRF
;
A
#
# COMPACT_ATOMS: atom_id res chain seq x y z
N MET A 1 -65.51 -49.82 48.57
CA MET A 1 -66.69 -49.11 49.13
C MET A 1 -66.97 -47.91 48.22
N SER A 2 -68.24 -47.52 48.06
CA SER A 2 -68.66 -46.20 47.50
C SER A 2 -68.00 -45.05 48.30
N SER A 3 -67.96 -43.76 47.94
CA SER A 3 -68.68 -42.87 47.00
C SER A 3 -67.91 -41.51 46.96
N LEU A 4 -68.10 -40.50 46.09
CA LEU A 4 -68.98 -40.23 44.94
C LEU A 4 -68.37 -39.09 44.07
N LEU A 5 -69.09 -38.66 43.01
CA LEU A 5 -68.92 -37.40 42.24
C LEU A 5 -70.08 -36.41 42.63
N PRO A 6 -70.27 -35.17 42.10
CA PRO A 6 -69.61 -34.49 40.95
C PRO A 6 -69.36 -32.95 41.08
N SER A 7 -68.92 -32.32 39.97
CA SER A 7 -69.23 -30.92 39.52
C SER A 7 -68.57 -29.73 40.28
N THR A 8 -68.20 -28.58 39.66
CA THR A 8 -68.14 -28.15 38.24
C THR A 8 -67.18 -26.97 38.04
N LEU A 9 -66.49 -26.93 36.89
CA LEU A 9 -66.09 -25.76 36.08
C LEU A 9 -65.63 -24.44 36.74
N ARG A 10 -64.35 -24.10 36.53
CA ARG A 10 -63.99 -22.76 35.99
C ARG A 10 -62.81 -22.90 35.01
N ALA A 11 -62.94 -22.31 33.82
CA ALA A 11 -62.07 -22.60 32.68
C ALA A 11 -60.92 -21.61 32.53
N ILE A 12 -59.72 -22.12 32.23
CA ILE A 12 -58.68 -21.40 31.48
C ILE A 12 -58.17 -22.35 30.39
N ARG A 13 -58.27 -21.92 29.13
CA ARG A 13 -57.88 -22.72 27.96
C ARG A 13 -56.37 -22.59 27.71
N HIS A 14 -55.59 -23.62 28.02
CA HIS A 14 -54.28 -23.78 27.38
C HIS A 14 -54.49 -24.27 25.93
N ARG A 15 -54.29 -23.40 24.95
CA ARG A 15 -54.09 -23.80 23.55
C ARG A 15 -52.59 -23.80 23.26
N HIS A 16 -52.03 -24.97 22.96
CA HIS A 16 -50.84 -25.05 22.12
C HIS A 16 -51.19 -24.52 20.72
N PRO A 17 -50.43 -23.58 20.15
CA PRO A 17 -50.44 -23.32 18.72
C PRO A 17 -49.54 -24.33 18.01
N THR A 18 -50.02 -24.80 16.86
CA THR A 18 -49.32 -25.72 15.95
C THR A 18 -48.08 -25.08 15.30
N PHE A 19 -47.13 -25.93 14.92
CA PHE A 19 -45.96 -25.58 14.11
C PHE A 19 -46.34 -24.84 12.82
N THR A 20 -45.84 -23.62 12.64
CA THR A 20 -45.69 -22.97 11.32
C THR A 20 -44.34 -22.26 11.28
N SER A 21 -43.44 -22.76 10.44
CA SER A 21 -42.12 -22.15 10.21
C SER A 21 -42.28 -20.80 9.51
N ILE A 22 -41.66 -19.75 10.06
CA ILE A 22 -41.49 -18.47 9.39
C ILE A 22 -40.00 -18.12 9.41
N HIS A 23 -39.24 -18.76 8.52
CA HIS A 23 -37.97 -18.18 8.06
C HIS A 23 -38.27 -16.90 7.28
N ARG A 24 -38.14 -15.73 7.94
CA ARG A 24 -37.94 -14.47 7.22
C ARG A 24 -36.52 -14.44 6.67
N HIS A 25 -36.32 -15.13 5.55
CA HIS A 25 -35.27 -14.73 4.61
C HIS A 25 -35.60 -13.34 4.09
N THR A 26 -34.90 -12.33 4.57
CA THR A 26 -34.82 -11.03 3.87
C THR A 26 -33.99 -11.27 2.60
N ARG A 27 -34.64 -11.79 1.56
CA ARG A 27 -34.06 -11.81 0.21
C ARG A 27 -33.87 -10.36 -0.21
N TYR A 28 -32.62 -9.94 -0.42
CA TYR A 28 -32.35 -8.78 -1.25
C TYR A 28 -32.87 -9.12 -2.65
N THR A 29 -34.05 -8.62 -2.97
CA THR A 29 -34.63 -8.72 -4.31
C THR A 29 -33.84 -7.80 -5.21
N HIS A 30 -33.20 -8.36 -6.25
CA HIS A 30 -32.68 -7.56 -7.35
C HIS A 30 -33.84 -6.73 -7.93
N SER A 31 -33.81 -5.43 -7.67
CA SER A 31 -34.64 -4.48 -8.40
C SER A 31 -34.13 -4.46 -9.83
N THR A 32 -34.95 -4.96 -10.76
CA THR A 32 -34.74 -4.78 -12.20
C THR A 32 -35.00 -3.33 -12.57
N SER A 33 -34.06 -2.45 -12.19
CA SER A 33 -34.03 -1.07 -12.66
C SER A 33 -33.90 -1.08 -14.17
N THR A 34 -34.93 -0.58 -14.84
CA THR A 34 -34.92 -0.32 -16.27
C THR A 34 -33.68 0.46 -16.67
N ALA A 35 -33.06 0.07 -17.78
CA ALA A 35 -31.86 0.72 -18.30
C ALA A 35 -32.16 2.18 -18.68
N LYS A 36 -31.87 3.10 -17.77
CA LYS A 36 -31.57 4.48 -18.13
C LYS A 36 -30.13 4.49 -18.63
N HIS A 37 -29.88 5.18 -19.74
CA HIS A 37 -28.51 5.54 -20.13
C HIS A 37 -27.89 6.34 -18.98
N THR A 38 -27.06 5.68 -18.17
CA THR A 38 -26.19 6.35 -17.22
C THR A 38 -25.18 7.16 -18.01
N ALA A 39 -24.94 8.39 -17.57
CA ALA A 39 -23.87 9.22 -18.11
C ALA A 39 -22.52 8.47 -18.02
N GLN A 40 -21.51 8.95 -18.77
CA GLN A 40 -20.14 8.48 -18.53
C GLN A 40 -19.83 8.59 -17.03
N PRO A 41 -19.15 7.60 -16.42
CA PRO A 41 -18.73 7.74 -15.03
C PRO A 41 -17.90 9.03 -14.92
N ASP A 42 -18.15 9.80 -13.86
CA ASP A 42 -17.40 11.03 -13.62
C ASP A 42 -15.89 10.73 -13.68
N PRO A 43 -15.09 11.60 -14.31
CA PRO A 43 -13.65 11.37 -14.44
C PRO A 43 -13.07 11.14 -13.05
N ILE A 44 -12.43 9.98 -12.85
CA ILE A 44 -11.87 9.58 -11.55
C ILE A 44 -11.00 10.72 -11.05
N GLU A 45 -11.44 11.40 -10.00
CA GLU A 45 -10.76 12.59 -9.49
C GLU A 45 -9.53 12.13 -8.70
N TRP A 46 -8.43 11.96 -9.43
CA TRP A 46 -7.18 11.44 -8.91
C TRP A 46 -6.57 12.42 -7.90
N LEU A 47 -6.46 11.95 -6.66
CA LEU A 47 -5.76 12.71 -5.62
C LEU A 47 -4.29 12.93 -6.04
N PRO A 48 -3.69 14.10 -5.72
CA PRO A 48 -2.34 14.43 -6.14
C PRO A 48 -1.32 13.35 -5.73
N LEU A 49 -0.46 12.95 -6.67
CA LEU A 49 0.56 11.96 -6.39
C LEU A 49 1.62 12.54 -5.43
N PRO A 50 1.94 11.86 -4.30
CA PRO A 50 3.16 12.15 -3.57
C PRO A 50 4.33 11.83 -4.50
N ARG A 51 5.26 12.78 -4.69
CA ARG A 51 6.42 12.65 -5.60
C ARG A 51 7.63 11.98 -4.91
N SER A 52 7.33 11.04 -4.01
CA SER A 52 8.30 10.15 -3.36
C SER A 52 7.68 8.78 -3.07
N VAL A 53 8.52 7.75 -3.12
CA VAL A 53 8.29 6.46 -2.44
C VAL A 53 9.27 6.31 -1.27
N SER A 54 8.96 5.41 -0.33
CA SER A 54 9.78 5.22 0.88
C SER A 54 11.22 4.84 0.51
N PRO A 55 12.25 5.48 1.12
CA PRO A 55 13.64 5.25 0.75
C PRO A 55 14.05 3.82 1.07
N ARG A 56 14.58 3.15 0.05
CA ARG A 56 15.09 1.77 0.07
C ARG A 56 16.29 1.73 -0.86
N LYS A 57 17.28 0.89 -0.56
CA LYS A 57 18.54 0.79 -1.30
C LYS A 57 18.41 0.00 -2.62
N ALA A 58 17.55 -1.01 -2.63
CA ALA A 58 17.31 -1.90 -3.76
C ALA A 58 15.93 -2.58 -3.62
N LEU A 59 15.47 -3.23 -4.68
CA LEU A 59 14.26 -4.06 -4.71
C LEU A 59 14.60 -5.49 -5.13
N MET A 60 14.35 -6.45 -4.24
CA MET A 60 14.36 -7.89 -4.51
C MET A 60 12.96 -8.36 -4.90
N LEU A 61 12.86 -9.12 -5.98
CA LEU A 61 11.63 -9.71 -6.50
C LEU A 61 11.78 -11.24 -6.51
N LEU A 62 10.85 -11.95 -5.88
CA LEU A 62 10.75 -13.42 -5.91
C LEU A 62 9.71 -13.84 -6.96
N SER A 63 10.10 -14.66 -7.92
CA SER A 63 9.21 -15.19 -8.97
C SER A 63 8.43 -16.40 -8.43
N LEU A 64 7.18 -16.19 -8.02
CA LEU A 64 6.30 -17.22 -7.47
C LEU A 64 5.57 -18.00 -8.59
N PRO A 65 5.51 -19.34 -8.53
CA PRO A 65 4.79 -20.19 -9.50
C PRO A 65 3.27 -20.22 -9.27
N ILE A 66 2.73 -19.21 -8.56
CA ILE A 66 1.36 -19.10 -8.07
C ILE A 66 0.73 -17.84 -8.69
N PRO A 67 -0.31 -17.97 -9.53
CA PRO A 67 -1.03 -16.83 -10.11
C PRO A 67 -1.66 -15.91 -9.05
N PRO A 68 -1.78 -14.57 -9.28
CA PRO A 68 -2.24 -13.61 -8.26
C PRO A 68 -3.65 -13.86 -7.70
N LYS A 69 -4.55 -14.45 -8.50
CA LYS A 69 -5.86 -14.95 -8.05
C LYS A 69 -5.82 -16.01 -6.92
N HIS A 70 -4.65 -16.56 -6.62
CA HIS A 70 -4.41 -17.52 -5.54
C HIS A 70 -3.54 -16.94 -4.41
N TRP A 71 -3.08 -15.69 -4.51
CA TRP A 71 -2.37 -15.02 -3.43
C TRP A 71 -3.34 -14.67 -2.28
N PRO A 72 -3.00 -14.97 -1.02
CA PRO A 72 -3.75 -14.49 0.14
C PRO A 72 -3.40 -13.03 0.46
N SER A 73 -4.31 -12.32 1.14
CA SER A 73 -4.17 -10.90 1.50
C SER A 73 -2.87 -10.54 2.23
N HIS A 74 -2.26 -11.50 2.93
CA HIS A 74 -0.92 -11.40 3.51
C HIS A 74 -0.04 -12.52 2.93
N LEU A 75 0.71 -12.19 1.88
CA LEU A 75 1.49 -13.15 1.10
C LEU A 75 2.62 -13.78 1.94
N GLU A 76 3.23 -12.98 2.80
CA GLU A 76 4.28 -13.37 3.75
C GLU A 76 3.78 -14.38 4.78
N MET A 77 2.48 -14.37 5.14
CA MET A 77 1.93 -15.37 6.06
C MET A 77 1.82 -16.76 5.44
N ALA A 78 1.81 -16.85 4.10
CA ALA A 78 1.72 -18.11 3.36
C ALA A 78 3.08 -18.57 2.79
N SER A 79 4.05 -17.66 2.64
CA SER A 79 5.41 -17.95 2.17
C SER A 79 6.46 -17.66 3.25
N PRO A 80 6.87 -18.69 4.04
CA PRO A 80 7.99 -18.60 4.98
C PRO A 80 9.28 -18.00 4.41
N LEU A 81 9.62 -18.24 3.15
CA LEU A 81 10.79 -17.71 2.46
C LEU A 81 10.62 -16.21 2.14
N LEU A 82 9.46 -15.79 1.65
CA LEU A 82 9.17 -14.36 1.44
C LEU A 82 9.18 -13.61 2.78
N ALA A 83 8.57 -14.16 3.83
CA ALA A 83 8.62 -13.58 5.18
C ALA A 83 10.05 -13.47 5.71
N SER A 84 10.85 -14.53 5.57
CA SER A 84 12.25 -14.56 6.00
C SER A 84 13.10 -13.53 5.24
N ALA A 85 12.93 -13.45 3.92
CA ALA A 85 13.63 -12.47 3.09
C ALA A 85 13.23 -11.04 3.46
N SER A 86 11.93 -10.75 3.56
CA SER A 86 11.41 -9.45 4.00
C SER A 86 11.95 -9.04 5.37
N ALA A 87 11.96 -9.95 6.35
CA ALA A 87 12.46 -9.68 7.69
C ALA A 87 13.98 -9.43 7.72
N GLN A 88 14.78 -10.31 7.12
CA GLN A 88 16.24 -10.21 7.14
C GLN A 88 16.77 -9.02 6.32
N LEU A 89 16.16 -8.73 5.17
CA LEU A 89 16.69 -7.74 4.23
C LEU A 89 16.15 -6.32 4.47
N LYS A 90 15.02 -6.16 5.19
CA LYS A 90 14.52 -4.85 5.65
C LYS A 90 15.57 -4.07 6.45
N GLY A 91 16.30 -4.73 7.35
CA GLY A 91 17.37 -4.12 8.14
C GLY A 91 18.60 -3.67 7.32
N LYS A 92 18.71 -4.12 6.07
CA LYS A 92 19.75 -3.71 5.11
C LYS A 92 19.24 -2.65 4.11
N GLY A 93 18.06 -2.10 4.35
CA GLY A 93 17.40 -1.12 3.47
C GLY A 93 16.83 -1.71 2.17
N ILE A 94 16.85 -3.03 1.99
CA ILE A 94 16.36 -3.69 0.77
C ILE A 94 14.84 -3.86 0.89
N ALA A 95 14.10 -3.55 -0.16
CA ALA A 95 12.69 -3.95 -0.29
C ALA A 95 12.63 -5.37 -0.85
N VAL A 96 11.68 -6.17 -0.38
CA VAL A 96 11.40 -7.51 -0.91
C VAL A 96 9.94 -7.53 -1.33
N ASN A 97 9.66 -8.09 -2.51
CA ASN A 97 8.31 -8.28 -3.02
C ASN A 97 8.25 -9.56 -3.86
N ALA A 98 7.05 -9.99 -4.24
CA ALA A 98 6.80 -11.16 -5.06
C ALA A 98 6.21 -10.76 -6.42
N ILE A 99 6.57 -11.51 -7.46
CA ILE A 99 5.98 -11.39 -8.79
C ILE A 99 5.42 -12.74 -9.24
N TYR A 100 4.37 -12.71 -10.05
CA TYR A 100 3.98 -13.80 -10.92
C TYR A 100 4.42 -13.45 -12.34
N ASP A 101 5.16 -14.34 -12.96
CA ASP A 101 5.79 -14.08 -14.25
C ASP A 101 4.99 -14.62 -15.45
N GLY A 102 3.88 -15.32 -15.19
CA GLY A 102 3.10 -16.06 -16.19
C GLY A 102 3.44 -17.55 -16.25
N ILE A 103 4.41 -18.02 -15.47
CA ILE A 103 4.84 -19.42 -15.39
C ILE A 103 4.40 -20.02 -14.06
N GLY A 104 3.92 -21.27 -14.12
CA GLY A 104 3.39 -21.97 -12.95
C GLY A 104 1.87 -21.82 -12.82
N THR A 105 1.26 -22.83 -12.23
CA THR A 105 -0.19 -22.92 -12.01
C THR A 105 -0.51 -23.43 -10.60
N GLN A 106 0.45 -23.28 -9.67
CA GLN A 106 0.31 -23.79 -8.32
C GLN A 106 -0.81 -23.02 -7.59
N PRO A 107 -1.72 -23.71 -6.88
CA PRO A 107 -2.79 -23.05 -6.12
C PRO A 107 -2.34 -22.66 -4.70
N THR A 108 -1.20 -23.17 -4.23
CA THR A 108 -0.73 -23.07 -2.84
C THR A 108 0.79 -23.16 -2.79
N PHE A 109 1.40 -22.59 -1.75
CA PHE A 109 2.83 -22.68 -1.45
C PHE A 109 3.27 -24.10 -1.09
N GLU A 110 4.52 -24.43 -1.43
CA GLU A 110 5.17 -25.69 -1.06
C GLU A 110 5.78 -25.61 0.35
N LYS A 111 6.12 -26.76 0.95
CA LYS A 111 6.77 -26.81 2.28
C LYS A 111 8.23 -26.40 2.25
N GLU A 112 8.93 -26.73 1.18
CA GLU A 112 10.33 -26.36 0.94
C GLU A 112 10.35 -25.38 -0.22
N GLU A 113 10.28 -24.09 0.12
CA GLU A 113 10.21 -23.03 -0.87
C GLU A 113 11.55 -22.73 -1.51
N SER A 114 11.51 -22.46 -2.81
CA SER A 114 12.68 -22.18 -3.61
C SER A 114 12.25 -21.50 -4.91
N TYR A 115 12.64 -20.24 -5.10
CA TYR A 115 12.16 -19.41 -6.21
C TYR A 115 13.33 -18.78 -6.97
N GLU A 116 13.13 -18.44 -8.25
CA GLU A 116 14.02 -17.47 -8.90
C GLU A 116 13.86 -16.13 -8.16
N ALA A 117 14.97 -15.45 -7.87
CA ALA A 117 14.94 -14.12 -7.29
C ALA A 117 15.84 -13.16 -8.06
N ARG A 118 15.40 -11.91 -8.19
CA ARG A 118 16.13 -10.85 -8.90
C ARG A 118 16.20 -9.60 -8.05
N VAL A 119 17.40 -9.05 -7.86
CA VAL A 119 17.64 -7.82 -7.10
C VAL A 119 18.01 -6.71 -8.07
N PHE A 120 17.39 -5.54 -7.92
CA PHE A 120 17.56 -4.37 -8.76
C PHE A 120 17.95 -3.14 -7.93
N TRP A 121 18.86 -2.34 -8.47
CA TRP A 121 19.27 -1.04 -7.95
C TRP A 121 18.85 0.08 -8.92
N PRO A 122 18.66 1.33 -8.45
CA PRO A 122 18.09 2.43 -9.23
C PRO A 122 18.99 2.92 -10.39
N ASP A 123 20.28 2.56 -10.38
CA ASP A 123 21.20 2.78 -11.49
C ASP A 123 21.14 1.67 -12.56
N GLY A 124 20.20 0.73 -12.44
CA GLY A 124 20.00 -0.37 -13.37
C GLY A 124 20.91 -1.58 -13.12
N HIS A 125 21.80 -1.55 -12.13
CA HIS A 125 22.53 -2.74 -11.70
C HIS A 125 21.55 -3.81 -11.21
N SER A 126 21.84 -5.08 -11.48
CA SER A 126 21.02 -6.20 -11.02
C SER A 126 21.81 -7.47 -10.71
N ARG A 127 21.16 -8.36 -9.96
CA ARG A 127 21.61 -9.73 -9.65
C ARG A 127 20.46 -10.69 -9.85
N VAL A 128 20.77 -11.87 -10.38
CA VAL A 128 19.82 -12.96 -10.60
C VAL A 128 20.28 -14.16 -9.78
N TYR A 129 19.35 -14.80 -9.09
CA TYR A 129 19.53 -16.03 -8.35
C TYR A 129 18.51 -17.03 -8.90
N ASP A 130 18.96 -17.97 -9.75
CA ASP A 130 18.10 -19.01 -10.36
C ASP A 130 17.35 -19.83 -9.29
N LYS A 131 17.92 -19.92 -8.09
CA LYS A 131 17.38 -20.65 -6.94
C LYS A 131 17.72 -19.96 -5.62
N LEU A 132 16.85 -19.05 -5.17
CA LEU A 132 16.85 -18.53 -3.82
C LEU A 132 16.08 -19.49 -2.91
N ASP A 133 16.76 -20.06 -1.91
CA ASP A 133 16.16 -20.79 -0.79
C ASP A 133 16.68 -20.22 0.55
N SER A 134 16.23 -20.77 1.68
CA SER A 134 16.60 -20.29 3.02
C SER A 134 18.12 -20.33 3.31
N ARG A 135 18.87 -21.20 2.63
CA ARG A 135 20.33 -21.31 2.76
C ARG A 135 21.03 -20.21 1.96
N ILE A 136 20.58 -19.95 0.73
CA ILE A 136 21.12 -18.87 -0.11
C ILE A 136 20.79 -17.50 0.49
N LEU A 137 19.59 -17.32 1.04
CA LEU A 137 19.18 -16.10 1.75
C LEU A 137 20.13 -15.76 2.93
N SER A 138 20.68 -16.79 3.59
CA SER A 138 21.60 -16.65 4.72
C SER A 138 23.09 -16.70 4.31
N SER A 139 23.40 -16.65 3.02
CA SER A 139 24.77 -16.87 2.50
C SER A 139 25.61 -15.59 2.41
N ASP A 140 26.90 -15.69 2.73
CA ASP A 140 27.86 -14.57 2.61
C ASP A 140 27.92 -13.99 1.19
N SER A 141 27.70 -14.82 0.16
CA SER A 141 27.65 -14.38 -1.24
C SER A 141 26.50 -13.41 -1.50
N LEU A 142 25.28 -13.75 -1.06
CA LEU A 142 24.12 -12.87 -1.20
C LEU A 142 24.30 -11.61 -0.34
N LEU A 143 24.85 -11.76 0.88
CA LEU A 143 25.12 -10.63 1.75
C LEU A 143 26.12 -9.63 1.11
N SER A 144 27.17 -10.13 0.45
CA SER A 144 28.17 -9.29 -0.24
C SER A 144 27.61 -8.64 -1.51
N ASP A 145 26.79 -9.33 -2.31
CA ASP A 145 26.06 -8.70 -3.43
C ASP A 145 25.19 -7.52 -2.96
N LEU A 146 24.52 -7.67 -1.81
CA LEU A 146 23.67 -6.63 -1.22
C LEU A 146 24.45 -5.44 -0.63
N GLU A 147 25.78 -5.52 -0.51
CA GLU A 147 26.63 -4.38 -0.13
C GLU A 147 26.71 -3.33 -1.25
N TYR A 148 26.50 -3.70 -2.51
CA TYR A 148 26.51 -2.79 -3.66
C TYR A 148 25.65 -1.53 -3.43
N THR A 149 26.24 -0.36 -3.63
CA THR A 149 25.57 0.94 -3.62
C THR A 149 25.50 1.52 -5.03
N SER A 150 24.37 2.15 -5.34
CA SER A 150 24.10 2.82 -6.60
C SER A 150 25.16 3.87 -6.90
N LYS A 151 25.66 3.92 -8.14
CA LYS A 151 26.74 4.84 -8.55
C LYS A 151 26.25 6.09 -9.29
N SER A 152 24.96 6.14 -9.59
CA SER A 152 24.34 7.12 -10.48
C SER A 152 22.85 7.26 -10.14
N LEU A 153 22.29 8.45 -10.33
CA LEU A 153 20.82 8.66 -10.35
C LEU A 153 20.20 8.28 -11.70
N ASP A 154 21.04 8.20 -12.73
CA ASP A 154 20.63 7.81 -14.08
C ASP A 154 20.92 6.33 -14.28
N VAL A 155 19.95 5.63 -14.88
CA VAL A 155 20.06 4.21 -15.22
C VAL A 155 21.23 4.03 -16.17
N MET A 156 22.25 3.28 -15.74
CA MET A 156 23.42 2.92 -16.53
C MET A 156 23.09 1.80 -17.51
N ASP A 157 22.04 2.02 -18.30
CA ASP A 157 21.58 1.07 -19.31
C ASP A 157 22.63 0.92 -20.42
N SER A 158 23.13 -0.29 -20.60
CA SER A 158 24.10 -0.60 -21.65
C SER A 158 23.43 -0.62 -23.02
N GLU A 159 23.32 0.58 -23.60
CA GLU A 159 22.97 0.83 -25.01
C GLU A 159 21.57 0.34 -25.44
N GLY A 160 20.56 0.32 -24.56
CA GLY A 160 19.18 0.02 -24.97
C GLY A 160 18.94 -1.42 -25.45
N LYS A 161 19.82 -2.36 -25.07
CA LYS A 161 19.81 -3.77 -25.54
C LYS A 161 19.09 -4.75 -24.59
N GLY A 162 18.77 -4.33 -23.38
CA GLY A 162 18.10 -5.17 -22.38
C GLY A 162 16.58 -5.28 -22.58
N VAL A 163 16.00 -6.44 -22.23
CA VAL A 163 14.54 -6.60 -22.09
C VAL A 163 14.04 -5.67 -20.98
N ARG A 164 12.96 -4.96 -21.25
CA ARG A 164 12.25 -4.13 -20.26
C ARG A 164 11.10 -4.91 -19.64
N GLU A 165 10.82 -4.65 -18.38
CA GLU A 165 9.66 -5.26 -17.71
C GLU A 165 8.75 -4.19 -17.10
N ILE A 166 7.45 -4.43 -17.21
CA ILE A 166 6.41 -3.63 -16.57
C ILE A 166 5.78 -4.53 -15.51
N LEU A 167 6.00 -4.19 -14.24
CA LEU A 167 5.43 -4.90 -13.11
C LEU A 167 4.11 -4.23 -12.74
N VAL A 168 2.97 -4.89 -12.96
CA VAL A 168 1.63 -4.33 -12.68
C VAL A 168 1.06 -4.93 -11.40
N CYS A 169 0.56 -4.09 -10.50
CA CYS A 169 0.01 -4.53 -9.23
C CYS A 169 -1.39 -5.15 -9.39
N THR A 170 -1.53 -6.47 -9.26
CA THR A 170 -2.80 -7.23 -9.43
C THR A 170 -3.25 -7.97 -8.17
N HIS A 171 -2.75 -7.59 -6.99
CA HIS A 171 -3.01 -8.30 -5.73
C HIS A 171 -4.41 -8.07 -5.13
N GLY A 172 -5.46 -8.52 -5.84
CA GLY A 172 -6.87 -8.27 -5.54
C GLY A 172 -7.35 -8.71 -4.15
N SER A 173 -6.77 -9.77 -3.59
CA SER A 173 -7.10 -10.27 -2.24
C SER A 173 -6.54 -9.41 -1.10
N ARG A 174 -5.45 -8.68 -1.35
CA ARG A 174 -4.95 -7.63 -0.45
C ARG A 174 -5.73 -6.34 -0.66
N ASP A 175 -6.01 -5.99 -1.90
CA ASP A 175 -6.80 -4.81 -2.23
C ASP A 175 -7.53 -4.96 -3.57
N CYS A 176 -8.87 -4.86 -3.55
CA CYS A 176 -9.70 -5.04 -4.74
C CYS A 176 -9.38 -4.06 -5.88
N ARG A 177 -8.94 -2.83 -5.58
CA ARG A 177 -8.61 -1.84 -6.62
C ARG A 177 -7.36 -2.24 -7.40
N CYS A 178 -6.51 -3.11 -6.85
CA CYS A 178 -5.39 -3.69 -7.57
C CYS A 178 -5.86 -4.66 -8.67
N SER A 179 -6.82 -5.55 -8.42
CA SER A 179 -7.39 -6.38 -9.50
C SER A 179 -8.27 -5.55 -10.43
N ASP A 180 -9.18 -4.74 -9.90
CA ASP A 180 -10.19 -4.00 -10.67
C ASP A 180 -9.59 -3.00 -11.69
N ARG A 181 -8.36 -2.51 -11.43
CA ARG A 181 -7.64 -1.57 -12.29
C ARG A 181 -6.35 -2.14 -12.87
N GLY A 182 -5.69 -3.04 -12.16
CA GLY A 182 -4.45 -3.68 -12.58
C GLY A 182 -4.69 -4.76 -13.64
N ASP A 183 -5.69 -5.63 -13.46
CA ASP A 183 -5.95 -6.74 -14.41
C ASP A 183 -6.30 -6.20 -15.81
N PRO A 184 -7.21 -5.21 -15.97
CA PRO A 184 -7.48 -4.62 -17.29
C PRO A 184 -6.27 -3.89 -17.90
N LEU A 185 -5.37 -3.35 -17.07
CA LEU A 185 -4.12 -2.74 -17.53
C LEU A 185 -3.10 -3.80 -17.99
N VAL A 186 -3.01 -4.94 -17.29
CA VAL A 186 -2.18 -6.08 -17.69
C VAL A 186 -2.62 -6.60 -19.06
N ASP A 187 -3.92 -6.81 -19.25
CA ASP A 187 -4.46 -7.30 -20.52
C ASP A 187 -4.22 -6.29 -21.65
N ALA A 188 -4.53 -5.01 -21.43
CA ALA A 188 -4.27 -3.96 -22.41
C ALA A 188 -2.77 -3.81 -22.77
N LEU A 189 -1.86 -3.98 -21.81
CA LEU A 189 -0.41 -3.98 -22.07
C LEU A 189 0.04 -5.21 -22.86
N ARG A 190 -0.49 -6.41 -22.54
CA ARG A 190 -0.19 -7.65 -23.26
C ARG A 190 -0.69 -7.57 -24.72
N GLU A 191 -1.92 -7.11 -24.93
CA GLU A 191 -2.48 -6.85 -26.26
C GLU A 191 -1.65 -5.82 -27.03
N GLU A 192 -1.28 -4.71 -26.39
CA GLU A 192 -0.49 -3.63 -27.02
C GLU A 192 0.92 -4.09 -27.43
N ILE A 193 1.56 -4.97 -26.65
CA ILE A 193 2.86 -5.55 -26.97
C ILE A 193 2.78 -6.44 -28.21
N VAL A 194 1.79 -7.34 -28.27
CA VAL A 194 1.54 -8.22 -29.43
C VAL A 194 1.17 -7.39 -30.66
N ARG A 195 0.29 -6.40 -30.50
CA ARG A 195 -0.14 -5.48 -31.57
C ARG A 195 1.03 -4.68 -32.18
N ARG A 196 2.12 -4.47 -31.43
CA ARG A 196 3.33 -3.78 -31.89
C ARG A 196 4.46 -4.71 -32.32
N GLY A 197 4.38 -6.02 -32.07
CA GLY A 197 5.47 -6.96 -32.36
C GLY A 197 6.72 -6.70 -31.51
N VAL A 198 6.56 -6.38 -30.22
CA VAL A 198 7.66 -6.04 -29.29
C VAL A 198 7.81 -7.01 -28.12
N GLU A 199 7.28 -8.23 -28.25
CA GLU A 199 7.32 -9.31 -27.26
C GLU A 199 8.75 -9.61 -26.78
N GLU A 200 9.74 -9.53 -27.67
CA GLU A 200 11.15 -9.77 -27.34
C GLU A 200 11.85 -8.59 -26.66
N LYS A 201 11.17 -7.44 -26.53
CA LYS A 201 11.73 -6.21 -25.93
C LYS A 201 11.02 -5.80 -24.65
N VAL A 202 9.74 -6.11 -24.50
CA VAL A 202 8.92 -5.73 -23.33
C VAL A 202 8.15 -6.94 -22.83
N LYS A 203 8.26 -7.23 -21.53
CA LYS A 203 7.44 -8.23 -20.83
C LYS A 203 6.55 -7.54 -19.79
N VAL A 204 5.34 -8.06 -19.60
CA VAL A 204 4.45 -7.69 -18.48
C VAL A 204 4.52 -8.78 -17.44
N ARG A 205 4.78 -8.40 -16.19
CA ARG A 205 4.76 -9.28 -15.03
C ARG A 205 3.75 -8.72 -14.03
N GLU A 206 3.20 -9.57 -13.19
CA GLU A 206 2.25 -9.18 -12.16
C GLU A 206 3.00 -9.13 -10.82
N ILE A 207 2.86 -8.05 -10.05
CA ILE A 207 3.53 -7.87 -8.74
C ILE A 207 2.50 -7.87 -7.61
N ALA A 208 2.89 -8.41 -6.46
CA ALA A 208 2.10 -8.28 -5.24
C ALA A 208 2.01 -6.80 -4.80
N HIS A 209 1.11 -6.53 -3.87
CA HIS A 209 0.63 -5.18 -3.57
C HIS A 209 1.74 -4.13 -3.47
N VAL A 210 1.63 -3.06 -4.28
CA VAL A 210 2.53 -1.90 -4.25
C VAL A 210 1.75 -0.60 -4.42
N GLY A 211 2.09 0.38 -3.58
CA GLY A 211 1.70 1.77 -3.76
C GLY A 211 0.30 2.13 -3.27
N GLY A 212 -0.35 1.30 -2.47
CA GLY A 212 -1.68 1.58 -1.97
C GLY A 212 -2.77 1.72 -3.06
N HIS A 213 -4.00 1.59 -2.61
CA HIS A 213 -5.19 1.51 -3.46
C HIS A 213 -5.63 2.84 -4.06
N LYS A 214 -5.35 3.93 -3.34
CA LYS A 214 -5.78 5.30 -3.66
C LYS A 214 -5.28 5.77 -5.03
N TYR A 215 -4.12 5.24 -5.43
CA TYR A 215 -3.47 5.56 -6.69
C TYR A 215 -3.43 4.40 -7.69
N ALA A 216 -4.14 3.28 -7.43
CA ALA A 216 -4.21 2.16 -8.36
C ALA A 216 -4.88 2.58 -9.69
N ALA A 217 -4.47 2.11 -10.87
CA ALA A 217 -3.43 1.11 -11.07
C ALA A 217 -2.00 1.66 -10.88
N ASN A 218 -1.15 0.85 -10.26
CA ASN A 218 0.25 1.12 -9.98
C ASN A 218 1.13 0.17 -10.80
N ILE A 219 2.22 0.69 -11.37
CA ILE A 219 3.27 -0.11 -12.02
C ILE A 219 4.67 0.28 -11.56
N ILE A 220 5.61 -0.65 -11.65
CA ILE A 220 7.05 -0.39 -11.54
C ILE A 220 7.71 -0.74 -12.88
N LEU A 221 8.56 0.15 -13.40
CA LEU A 221 9.30 -0.04 -14.64
C LEU A 221 10.71 -0.58 -14.37
N LEU A 222 11.07 -1.71 -14.96
CA LEU A 222 12.43 -2.26 -14.88
C LEU A 222 13.24 -1.94 -16.15
N PRO A 223 14.55 -1.62 -16.03
CA PRO A 223 15.36 -1.69 -14.81
C PRO A 223 15.37 -0.39 -13.98
N SER A 224 14.63 0.66 -14.38
CA SER A 224 14.75 2.00 -13.77
C SER A 224 14.19 2.12 -12.36
N LEU A 225 13.37 1.17 -11.92
CA LEU A 225 12.64 1.20 -10.64
C LEU A 225 11.68 2.39 -10.48
N ASP A 226 11.33 3.06 -11.57
CA ASP A 226 10.34 4.14 -11.59
C ASP A 226 8.94 3.59 -11.32
N MET A 227 8.27 4.17 -10.33
CA MET A 227 6.88 3.88 -10.00
C MET A 227 5.96 4.87 -10.70
N LEU A 228 5.01 4.36 -11.49
CA LEU A 228 3.94 5.16 -12.09
C LEU A 228 2.58 4.73 -11.49
N SER A 229 1.72 5.71 -11.25
CA SER A 229 0.44 5.57 -10.53
C SER A 229 -0.69 6.36 -11.20
N ASN A 230 -1.93 6.22 -10.72
CA ASN A 230 -3.15 6.79 -11.32
C ASN A 230 -3.33 6.34 -12.78
N LEU A 231 -3.04 5.06 -13.05
CA LEU A 231 -3.08 4.51 -14.42
C LEU A 231 -4.43 3.84 -14.74
N THR A 232 -4.78 3.88 -16.02
CA THR A 232 -5.91 3.19 -16.64
C THR A 232 -5.42 2.39 -17.85
N LEU A 233 -6.24 1.48 -18.36
CA LEU A 233 -5.94 0.69 -19.57
C LEU A 233 -5.62 1.56 -20.79
N GLU A 234 -6.17 2.77 -20.88
CA GLU A 234 -5.91 3.73 -21.98
C GLU A 234 -4.46 4.21 -22.03
N HIS A 235 -3.70 4.08 -20.93
CA HIS A 235 -2.29 4.44 -20.89
C HIS A 235 -1.38 3.38 -21.51
N ALA A 236 -1.84 2.15 -21.77
CA ALA A 236 -1.00 1.06 -22.28
C ALA A 236 -0.17 1.46 -23.53
N PRO A 237 -0.73 2.12 -24.56
CA PRO A 237 0.06 2.61 -25.70
C PRO A 237 1.15 3.62 -25.34
N SER A 238 0.90 4.49 -24.34
CA SER A 238 1.89 5.47 -23.89
C SER A 238 2.99 4.81 -23.05
N ILE A 239 2.64 3.82 -22.23
CA ILE A 239 3.58 3.03 -21.42
C ILE A 239 4.56 2.28 -22.31
N ILE A 240 4.07 1.56 -23.34
CA ILE A 240 4.96 0.84 -24.27
C ILE A 240 5.88 1.80 -25.04
N SER A 241 5.39 2.98 -25.46
CA SER A 241 6.23 3.99 -26.10
C SER A 241 7.31 4.58 -25.17
N HIS A 242 6.96 4.83 -23.91
CA HIS A 242 7.89 5.35 -22.90
C HIS A 242 8.99 4.32 -22.59
N VAL A 243 8.63 3.07 -22.35
CA VAL A 243 9.54 1.98 -21.99
C VAL A 243 10.51 1.59 -23.13
N LEU A 244 10.07 1.70 -24.38
CA LEU A 244 10.91 1.46 -25.56
C LEU A 244 11.86 2.62 -25.92
N SER A 245 11.78 3.76 -25.23
CA SER A 245 12.63 4.91 -25.52
C SER A 245 14.06 4.68 -24.96
N PRO A 246 15.13 5.00 -25.73
CA PRO A 246 16.52 4.69 -25.36
C PRO A 246 17.07 5.55 -24.21
N THR A 247 16.32 6.56 -23.79
CA THR A 247 16.54 7.35 -22.57
C THR A 247 15.14 7.68 -22.06
N PRO A 248 14.85 7.63 -20.75
CA PRO A 248 13.54 7.99 -20.22
C PRO A 248 13.15 9.39 -20.73
N PRO A 249 12.13 9.51 -21.61
CA PRO A 249 12.02 10.70 -22.44
C PRO A 249 11.52 11.86 -21.57
N THR A 250 12.31 12.91 -21.40
CA THR A 250 11.97 14.07 -20.53
C THR A 250 10.61 14.69 -20.87
N GLN A 251 10.20 14.64 -22.14
CA GLN A 251 8.91 15.12 -22.63
C GLN A 251 7.76 14.08 -22.49
N SER A 252 7.95 12.98 -21.76
CA SER A 252 6.91 11.97 -21.58
C SER A 252 5.76 12.49 -20.73
N LYS A 253 4.54 12.42 -21.26
CA LYS A 253 3.33 12.67 -20.47
C LYS A 253 3.19 11.73 -19.27
N LEU A 254 3.83 10.56 -19.28
CA LEU A 254 3.81 9.64 -18.14
C LEU A 254 4.55 10.15 -16.90
N TRP A 255 5.40 11.18 -17.00
CA TRP A 255 5.94 11.81 -15.80
C TRP A 255 4.86 12.51 -14.96
N ALA A 256 3.71 12.89 -15.55
CA ALA A 256 2.56 13.31 -14.77
C ALA A 256 2.10 12.23 -13.76
N HIS A 257 2.30 10.95 -14.10
CA HIS A 257 1.99 9.76 -13.30
C HIS A 257 3.13 9.28 -12.40
N TRP A 258 4.31 9.91 -12.45
CA TRP A 258 5.48 9.46 -11.69
C TRP A 258 5.34 9.72 -10.20
N ARG A 259 5.45 8.66 -9.41
CA ARG A 259 5.33 8.74 -7.96
C ARG A 259 6.70 8.75 -7.26
N GLY A 260 7.70 8.10 -7.82
CA GLY A 260 9.00 7.97 -7.18
C GLY A 260 9.85 6.92 -7.87
N ARG A 261 11.04 6.67 -7.34
CA ARG A 261 11.94 5.60 -7.80
C ARG A 261 12.44 4.80 -6.61
N TYR A 262 12.14 3.50 -6.58
CA TYR A 262 12.71 2.62 -5.57
C TYR A 262 14.23 2.59 -5.73
N GLY A 263 14.98 2.67 -4.64
CA GLY A 263 16.44 2.76 -4.67
C GLY A 263 17.01 4.10 -4.18
N LEU A 264 16.21 5.17 -4.22
CA LEU A 264 16.66 6.55 -3.99
C LEU A 264 16.21 7.12 -2.63
N THR A 265 16.93 8.12 -2.11
CA THR A 265 16.50 8.95 -0.98
C THR A 265 15.38 9.93 -1.37
N GLU A 266 14.84 10.69 -0.41
CA GLU A 266 13.86 11.74 -0.70
C GLU A 266 14.48 12.87 -1.55
N GLU A 267 15.71 13.29 -1.22
CA GLU A 267 16.46 14.32 -1.93
C GLU A 267 16.84 13.88 -3.35
N GLU A 268 17.24 12.64 -3.53
CA GLU A 268 17.55 12.06 -4.84
C GLU A 268 16.30 11.93 -5.72
N GLN A 269 15.15 11.57 -5.14
CA GLN A 269 13.87 11.57 -5.85
C GLN A 269 13.45 12.98 -6.26
N ALA A 270 13.66 13.99 -5.42
CA ALA A 270 13.42 15.39 -5.77
C ALA A 270 14.31 15.84 -6.95
N GLN A 271 15.60 15.49 -6.95
CA GLN A 271 16.52 15.77 -8.07
C GLN A 271 16.14 15.04 -9.37
N VAL A 272 15.59 13.83 -9.29
CA VAL A 272 14.99 13.17 -10.46
C VAL A 272 13.77 13.95 -10.93
N TRP A 273 12.85 14.29 -10.03
CA TRP A 273 11.62 15.03 -10.35
C TRP A 273 11.87 16.38 -11.04
N GLU A 274 12.84 17.16 -10.56
CA GLU A 274 13.25 18.44 -11.17
C GLU A 274 13.68 18.30 -12.64
N ARG A 275 14.21 17.13 -13.05
CA ARG A 275 14.67 16.87 -14.42
C ARG A 275 13.57 16.34 -15.36
N ILE A 276 12.51 15.75 -14.80
CA ILE A 276 11.44 15.06 -15.57
C ILE A 276 10.07 15.74 -15.50
N ASN A 277 9.89 16.73 -14.61
CA ASN A 277 8.61 17.42 -14.44
C ASN A 277 8.15 18.09 -15.76
N PRO A 278 7.03 17.66 -16.37
CA PRO A 278 6.59 18.16 -17.68
C PRO A 278 6.18 19.64 -17.68
N ASP A 279 5.93 20.23 -16.51
CA ASP A 279 5.58 21.64 -16.39
C ASP A 279 6.80 22.58 -16.42
N ASN A 280 8.03 22.08 -16.30
CA ASN A 280 9.25 22.92 -16.28
C ASN A 280 9.53 23.64 -17.61
N ASP A 281 8.94 23.19 -18.73
CA ASP A 281 9.03 23.84 -20.04
C ASP A 281 8.03 25.01 -20.21
N LYS A 282 7.14 25.24 -19.22
CA LYS A 282 6.12 26.29 -19.26
C LYS A 282 6.16 27.20 -18.03
N THR A 283 6.66 28.41 -18.28
CA THR A 283 6.67 29.60 -17.41
C THR A 283 7.83 29.74 -16.42
N ALA A 284 8.39 30.95 -16.49
CA ALA A 284 9.49 31.45 -15.69
C ALA A 284 9.24 31.41 -14.18
N VAL A 285 10.34 31.27 -13.42
CA VAL A 285 10.49 31.65 -12.01
C VAL A 285 9.25 31.41 -11.16
N ARG A 286 8.89 30.13 -10.97
CA ARG A 286 8.54 29.73 -9.61
C ARG A 286 9.85 29.62 -8.86
N GLN A 287 9.98 30.38 -7.77
CA GLN A 287 11.07 30.17 -6.83
C GLN A 287 10.92 28.74 -6.32
N GLY A 288 11.81 27.84 -6.75
CA GLY A 288 12.02 26.60 -6.02
C GLY A 288 12.46 27.01 -4.63
N THR A 289 11.63 26.73 -3.62
CA THR A 289 12.08 26.86 -2.24
C THR A 289 13.23 25.87 -2.10
N PRO A 290 14.46 26.31 -1.80
CA PRO A 290 15.57 25.38 -1.67
C PRO A 290 15.29 24.38 -0.56
N ALA A 291 16.09 23.31 -0.50
CA ALA A 291 16.37 22.62 0.75
C ALA A 291 17.21 23.52 1.69
N GLY A 292 16.74 24.74 1.94
CA GLY A 292 17.11 25.60 3.05
C GLY A 292 16.07 25.40 4.13
N GLY A 293 16.50 25.40 5.40
CA GLY A 293 15.61 25.19 6.53
C GLY A 293 14.52 26.25 6.59
N ILE A 294 13.34 25.94 6.04
CA ILE A 294 12.11 26.54 6.51
C ILE A 294 11.96 26.01 7.94
N GLU A 295 12.00 26.88 8.92
CA GLU A 295 11.48 26.58 10.25
C GLU A 295 9.99 26.28 10.10
N ARG A 296 9.65 25.00 9.83
CA ARG A 296 8.28 24.52 9.88
C ARG A 296 7.82 24.71 11.31
N GLU A 297 6.77 25.49 11.50
CA GLU A 297 6.23 25.82 12.81
C GLU A 297 6.01 24.53 13.63
N GLU A 298 6.63 24.48 14.80
CA GLU A 298 6.56 23.31 15.69
C GLU A 298 5.42 23.48 16.68
N VAL A 299 4.67 22.40 16.90
CA VAL A 299 3.68 22.27 17.97
C VAL A 299 4.13 21.22 18.97
N GLU A 300 3.70 21.41 20.22
CA GLU A 300 3.91 20.42 21.28
C GLU A 300 2.77 19.39 21.25
N LEU A 301 3.12 18.11 21.09
CA LEU A 301 2.18 16.99 21.16
C LEU A 301 2.47 16.15 22.40
N LYS A 302 1.40 15.61 23.00
CA LYS A 302 1.48 14.78 24.22
C LYS A 302 1.01 13.37 23.91
N PHE A 303 1.92 12.43 24.07
CA PHE A 303 1.67 11.00 23.93
C PHE A 303 1.65 10.32 25.30
N LYS A 304 0.84 9.27 25.44
CA LYS A 304 0.83 8.40 26.61
C LYS A 304 1.12 6.97 26.20
N THR A 305 2.20 6.39 26.71
CA THR A 305 2.54 4.98 26.45
C THR A 305 1.54 4.05 27.13
N PHE A 306 1.56 2.77 26.76
CA PHE A 306 0.73 1.76 27.42
C PHE A 306 1.04 1.64 28.92
N GLU A 307 2.31 1.80 29.31
CA GLU A 307 2.79 1.81 30.71
C GLU A 307 2.32 3.06 31.48
N GLY A 308 1.73 4.03 30.78
CA GLY A 308 1.20 5.26 31.34
C GLY A 308 2.18 6.42 31.40
N GLU A 309 3.39 6.26 30.87
CA GLU A 309 4.39 7.34 30.73
C GLU A 309 3.86 8.43 29.79
N LEU A 310 4.00 9.69 30.17
CA LEU A 310 3.69 10.83 29.30
C LEU A 310 4.96 11.29 28.59
N LYS A 311 4.98 11.16 27.26
CA LYS A 311 6.03 11.68 26.38
C LYS A 311 5.56 12.95 25.70
N VAL A 312 6.29 14.03 25.90
CA VAL A 312 6.02 15.34 25.29
C VAL A 312 7.04 15.57 24.19
N VAL A 313 6.58 15.79 22.96
CA VAL A 313 7.43 15.89 21.77
C VAL A 313 7.13 17.16 20.99
N ARG A 314 8.13 17.66 20.26
CA ARG A 314 7.92 18.73 19.27
C ARG A 314 7.70 18.10 17.91
N ALA A 315 6.63 18.54 17.24
CA ALA A 315 6.21 18.03 15.95
C ALA A 315 6.07 19.18 14.96
N LYS A 316 6.67 19.03 13.79
CA LYS A 316 6.55 20.01 12.70
C LYS A 316 5.15 19.94 12.10
N VAL A 317 4.47 21.07 11.97
CA VAL A 317 3.18 21.14 11.26
C VAL A 317 3.34 20.61 9.83
N GLY A 318 2.42 19.75 9.41
CA GLY A 318 2.42 19.08 8.11
C GLY A 318 3.09 17.70 8.06
N SER A 319 3.88 17.30 9.07
CA SER A 319 4.27 15.88 9.25
C SER A 319 3.06 15.04 9.65
N ASN A 320 3.11 13.70 9.56
CA ASN A 320 2.07 12.83 10.14
C ASN A 320 2.51 12.24 11.51
N LEU A 321 1.56 11.72 12.30
CA LEU A 321 1.85 11.20 13.64
C LEU A 321 2.72 9.94 13.66
N LEU A 322 2.75 9.13 12.59
CA LEU A 322 3.69 8.01 12.47
C LEU A 322 5.13 8.52 12.35
N ASP A 323 5.38 9.51 11.50
CA ASP A 323 6.73 10.06 11.30
C ASP A 323 7.19 10.81 12.55
N VAL A 324 6.33 11.58 13.21
CA VAL A 324 6.61 12.17 14.54
C VAL A 324 6.97 11.09 15.56
N GLY A 325 6.26 9.95 15.54
CA GLY A 325 6.53 8.82 16.42
C GLY A 325 7.92 8.21 16.19
N LYS A 326 8.32 8.08 14.92
CA LYS A 326 9.64 7.57 14.52
C LYS A 326 10.77 8.57 14.82
N GLU A 327 10.56 9.86 14.55
CA GLU A 327 11.54 10.92 14.85
C GLU A 327 11.82 11.07 16.37
N ASN A 328 10.91 10.60 17.24
CA ASN A 328 10.98 10.77 18.70
C ASN A 328 11.01 9.45 19.49
N ASP A 329 11.35 8.32 18.85
CA ASP A 329 11.43 6.98 19.47
C ASP A 329 10.21 6.63 20.35
N LEU A 330 9.01 6.89 19.82
CA LEU A 330 7.75 6.54 20.48
C LEU A 330 7.45 5.04 20.28
N PRO A 331 7.07 4.31 21.36
CA PRO A 331 6.72 2.90 21.24
C PRO A 331 5.45 2.69 20.41
N SER A 332 5.27 1.48 19.89
CA SER A 332 4.07 1.00 19.18
C SER A 332 3.75 1.65 17.82
N LEU A 333 4.47 2.69 17.39
CA LEU A 333 4.32 3.34 16.07
C LEU A 333 5.30 2.79 15.03
N GLU A 334 5.22 1.49 14.75
CA GLU A 334 6.13 0.82 13.80
C GLU A 334 5.91 1.26 12.34
N GLY A 335 4.64 1.37 11.92
CA GLY A 335 4.22 1.62 10.54
C GLY A 335 5.00 0.81 9.51
N VAL A 336 4.81 -0.51 9.50
CA VAL A 336 5.57 -1.47 8.70
C VAL A 336 5.45 -1.20 7.19
N CYS A 337 4.28 -0.76 6.72
CA CYS A 337 4.06 -0.35 5.33
C CYS A 337 4.65 1.01 4.94
N GLY A 338 5.32 1.72 5.86
CA GLY A 338 5.85 3.07 5.60
C GLY A 338 4.77 4.15 5.44
N GLY A 339 3.56 3.92 5.96
CA GLY A 339 2.47 4.90 5.96
C GLY A 339 1.49 4.81 4.78
N ASN A 340 1.63 3.80 3.91
CA ASN A 340 0.82 3.64 2.68
C ASN A 340 -0.65 3.21 2.89
N LEU A 341 -1.17 3.21 4.12
CA LEU A 341 -2.49 2.68 4.49
C LEU A 341 -2.68 1.18 4.22
N GLU A 342 -1.59 0.41 4.36
CA GLU A 342 -1.58 -1.05 4.07
C GLU A 342 -1.37 -1.89 5.34
N CYS A 343 -1.35 -1.30 6.55
CA CYS A 343 -1.24 -2.05 7.81
C CYS A 343 -1.72 -1.24 9.03
N ALA A 344 -2.14 -1.94 10.08
CA ALA A 344 -2.55 -1.34 11.35
C ALA A 344 -1.39 -1.00 12.32
N THR A 345 -0.12 -1.29 12.00
CA THR A 345 1.01 -1.19 12.96
C THR A 345 1.47 0.25 13.28
N CYS A 346 0.65 1.25 12.98
CA CYS A 346 0.81 2.64 13.42
C CYS A 346 -0.45 3.15 14.16
N HIS A 347 -1.25 2.21 14.66
CA HIS A 347 -2.45 2.45 15.44
C HIS A 347 -2.14 3.23 16.72
N LEU A 348 -3.02 4.19 17.01
CA LEU A 348 -3.01 5.03 18.19
C LEU A 348 -4.45 5.37 18.60
N TYR A 349 -4.62 5.94 19.78
CA TYR A 349 -5.90 6.38 20.32
C TYR A 349 -5.95 7.90 20.45
N LEU A 350 -7.09 8.49 20.13
CA LEU A 350 -7.39 9.91 20.29
C LEU A 350 -8.65 10.06 21.16
N PRO A 351 -8.56 9.71 22.47
CA PRO A 351 -9.69 9.74 23.37
C PRO A 351 -10.24 11.16 23.55
N SER A 352 -11.56 11.29 23.50
CA SER A 352 -12.24 12.56 23.81
C SER A 352 -12.30 12.77 25.33
N SER A 353 -11.91 13.96 25.81
CA SER A 353 -11.97 14.32 27.24
C SER A 353 -12.94 15.50 27.47
N PRO A 354 -13.65 15.59 28.60
CA PRO A 354 -14.44 16.77 28.98
C PRO A 354 -13.63 18.08 29.02
N SER A 355 -12.30 18.02 29.18
CA SER A 355 -11.43 19.20 29.25
C SER A 355 -10.92 19.68 27.89
N SER A 356 -10.69 18.77 26.94
CA SER A 356 -10.06 19.06 25.64
C SER A 356 -10.99 18.87 24.44
N GLY A 357 -12.14 18.21 24.62
CA GLY A 357 -13.00 17.74 23.53
C GLY A 357 -12.36 16.60 22.73
N SER A 358 -12.99 16.28 21.59
CA SER A 358 -12.45 15.39 20.56
C SER A 358 -11.25 16.02 19.86
N ALA A 359 -10.34 15.20 19.34
CA ALA A 359 -9.19 15.69 18.58
C ALA A 359 -9.64 16.40 17.29
N PRO A 360 -9.06 17.55 16.91
CA PRO A 360 -9.44 18.31 15.71
C PRO A 360 -8.79 17.72 14.46
N ILE A 361 -9.29 16.56 14.06
CA ILE A 361 -8.84 15.75 12.92
C ILE A 361 -10.05 15.45 12.01
N SER A 362 -9.81 15.05 10.76
CA SER A 362 -10.88 14.46 9.94
C SER A 362 -11.31 13.12 10.54
N GLU A 363 -12.54 12.67 10.29
CA GLU A 363 -12.93 11.27 10.51
C GLU A 363 -11.99 10.29 9.78
N PRO A 364 -11.90 9.01 10.19
CA PRO A 364 -11.28 7.98 9.36
C PRO A 364 -12.00 7.87 8.00
N THR A 365 -11.25 7.46 6.97
CA THR A 365 -11.89 7.03 5.70
C THR A 365 -12.35 5.58 5.82
N GLU A 366 -13.25 5.13 4.95
CA GLU A 366 -13.70 3.74 4.91
C GLU A 366 -12.49 2.77 4.81
N GLU A 367 -11.45 3.14 4.05
CA GLU A 367 -10.24 2.34 3.92
C GLU A 367 -9.32 2.40 5.15
N GLU A 368 -9.41 3.46 5.97
CA GLU A 368 -8.75 3.50 7.28
C GLU A 368 -9.48 2.60 8.29
N ASP A 369 -10.82 2.62 8.31
CA ASP A 369 -11.62 1.75 9.17
C ASP A 369 -11.44 0.26 8.83
N ASP A 370 -11.39 -0.09 7.55
CA ASP A 370 -11.06 -1.46 7.08
C ASP A 370 -9.69 -1.92 7.62
N MET A 371 -8.69 -1.04 7.63
CA MET A 371 -7.36 -1.35 8.19
C MET A 371 -7.36 -1.37 9.72
N LEU A 372 -8.14 -0.51 10.37
CA LEU A 372 -8.31 -0.49 11.82
C LEU A 372 -9.03 -1.73 12.34
N GLY A 373 -9.81 -2.43 11.51
CA GLY A 373 -10.35 -3.76 11.81
C GLY A 373 -9.29 -4.82 12.14
N TYR A 374 -8.04 -4.61 11.72
CA TYR A 374 -6.88 -5.46 12.05
C TYR A 374 -6.04 -4.93 13.23
N ALA A 375 -6.41 -3.79 13.83
CA ALA A 375 -5.64 -3.18 14.91
C ALA A 375 -5.81 -3.92 16.25
N LEU A 376 -4.69 -4.25 16.90
CA LEU A 376 -4.71 -4.87 18.22
C LEU A 376 -5.21 -3.87 19.27
N GLY A 377 -6.27 -4.25 19.97
CA GLY A 377 -6.90 -3.39 20.99
C GLY A 377 -7.79 -2.27 20.42
N TYR A 378 -8.28 -2.39 19.17
CA TYR A 378 -9.22 -1.43 18.57
C TYR A 378 -10.32 -0.95 19.55
N ARG A 379 -10.58 0.35 19.46
CA ARG A 379 -11.59 1.10 20.21
C ARG A 379 -12.38 1.97 19.24
N ASP A 380 -13.67 1.72 19.20
CA ASP A 380 -14.67 2.51 18.46
C ASP A 380 -14.58 4.00 18.82
N GLY A 381 -14.59 4.87 17.80
CA GLY A 381 -14.47 6.33 17.93
C GLY A 381 -13.14 6.90 18.49
N GLU A 382 -12.22 6.08 19.02
CA GLU A 382 -10.90 6.54 19.49
C GLU A 382 -9.74 6.13 18.58
N SER A 383 -9.87 5.00 17.88
CA SER A 383 -8.74 4.37 17.17
C SER A 383 -8.48 5.00 15.82
N ARG A 384 -7.22 5.31 15.52
CA ARG A 384 -6.77 5.86 14.24
C ARG A 384 -5.39 5.36 13.85
N LEU A 385 -5.04 5.46 12.57
CA LEU A 385 -3.72 5.15 12.05
C LEU A 385 -2.89 6.43 11.96
N GLY A 386 -1.78 6.49 12.71
CA GLY A 386 -0.96 7.70 12.83
C GLY A 386 -0.38 8.21 11.50
N CYS A 387 -0.26 7.36 10.48
CA CYS A 387 0.14 7.80 9.15
C CYS A 387 -0.92 8.61 8.38
N GLN A 388 -2.20 8.49 8.74
CA GLN A 388 -3.30 9.22 8.10
C GLN A 388 -3.61 10.56 8.81
N ILE A 389 -3.01 10.81 9.97
CA ILE A 389 -3.26 12.03 10.76
C ILE A 389 -2.11 13.03 10.56
N PRO A 390 -2.33 14.15 9.86
CA PRO A 390 -1.35 15.23 9.79
C PRO A 390 -1.31 16.03 11.11
N VAL A 391 -0.14 16.54 11.44
CA VAL A 391 0.10 17.48 12.53
C VAL A 391 -0.40 18.85 12.11
N THR A 392 -1.39 19.37 12.82
CA THR A 392 -1.97 20.70 12.61
C THR A 392 -1.74 21.60 13.83
N LYS A 393 -2.01 22.91 13.69
CA LYS A 393 -1.92 23.85 14.82
C LYS A 393 -2.96 23.53 15.88
N GLU A 394 -4.16 23.21 15.41
CA GLU A 394 -5.33 22.84 16.16
C GLU A 394 -5.07 21.58 17.00
N LEU A 395 -4.36 20.58 16.45
CA LEU A 395 -3.97 19.38 17.20
C LEU A 395 -2.98 19.69 18.34
N GLY A 396 -2.07 20.64 18.11
CA GLY A 396 -1.19 21.19 19.14
C GLY A 396 -1.95 21.97 20.22
N GLU A 397 -2.94 22.78 19.84
CA GLU A 397 -3.83 23.49 20.78
C GLU A 397 -4.70 22.52 21.60
N TRP A 398 -5.21 21.46 20.98
CA TRP A 398 -5.90 20.37 21.67
C TRP A 398 -4.99 19.70 22.73
N CYS A 399 -3.72 19.43 22.40
CA CYS A 399 -2.74 18.92 23.37
C CYS A 399 -2.41 19.93 24.49
N LYS A 400 -2.37 21.24 24.20
CA LYS A 400 -2.24 22.28 25.23
C LYS A 400 -3.45 22.30 26.18
N ASN A 401 -4.66 22.10 25.66
CA ASN A 401 -5.92 22.01 26.41
C ASN A 401 -6.14 20.66 27.13
N GLY A 402 -5.11 19.81 27.20
CA GLY A 402 -5.13 18.55 27.95
C GLY A 402 -5.49 17.32 27.14
N GLY A 403 -5.58 17.43 25.81
CA GLY A 403 -5.65 16.30 24.90
C GLY A 403 -4.36 15.47 24.95
N VAL A 404 -4.50 14.15 24.85
CA VAL A 404 -3.37 13.21 24.94
C VAL A 404 -3.59 12.06 23.95
N ILE A 405 -2.59 11.81 23.12
CA ILE A 405 -2.56 10.74 22.13
C ILE A 405 -2.14 9.44 22.84
N GLY A 406 -3.01 8.44 22.90
CA GLY A 406 -2.70 7.16 23.52
C GLY A 406 -1.96 6.22 22.57
N LEU A 407 -0.96 5.50 23.07
CA LEU A 407 -0.25 4.46 22.33
C LEU A 407 -0.69 3.07 22.85
N PRO A 408 -1.02 2.11 21.97
CA PRO A 408 -1.42 0.76 22.37
C PRO A 408 -0.26 -0.03 22.97
N ARG A 409 -0.59 -1.11 23.68
CA ARG A 409 0.32 -2.25 23.82
C ARG A 409 0.28 -3.00 22.50
N PHE A 410 1.46 -3.19 21.89
CA PHE A 410 1.74 -3.97 20.67
C PHE A 410 0.56 -4.80 20.13
#